data_AF-M6KX55-F1
#
_entry.id   AF-M6KX55-F1
#
_cell.length_a   1.000
_cell.length_b   1.000
_cell.length_c   1.000
_cell.angle_alpha   90.00
_cell.angle_beta   90.00
_cell.angle_gamma   90.00
#
_symmetry.space_group_name_H-M   'P 1'
#
loop_
_entity.id
_entity.type
_entity.pdbx_description
1 polymer ?
#
loop_
_entity_poly.entity_id
_entity_poly.type
_entity_poly.pdbx_seq_one_letter_code
_entity_poly.pdbx_strand_id
1 'polypeptide(L)'
;MNNKIKSYLLVLLYFLAHCKVDIRQIPPPREYNELKTSIFNAPIYIGKFEVFKSNSLQETKAWKATLKSVIKNNRAFSEIKDGEEFQPDSYILDVEISPDYKEEYNYWWTWPAIYPFPGYWPVQIRKAEYTVRIATTISKSNKILFQSELEQSGQENIYIYGFYRTSEIEEMVENTNLVILERWIKDILSKSF
;
A
#
# COMPACT_ATOMS: atom_id res chain seq x y z
N MET A 1 21.56 -28.43 -33.10
CA MET A 1 20.36 -28.00 -32.36
C MET A 1 19.83 -26.71 -32.99
N ASN A 2 18.62 -26.74 -33.55
CA ASN A 2 18.10 -25.71 -34.45
C ASN A 2 17.95 -24.35 -33.74
N ASN A 3 18.38 -23.23 -34.35
CA ASN A 3 18.37 -21.90 -33.71
C ASN A 3 16.97 -21.45 -33.24
N LYS A 4 15.91 -21.94 -33.91
CA LYS A 4 14.52 -21.72 -33.48
C LYS A 4 14.21 -22.37 -32.12
N ILE A 5 14.70 -23.58 -31.86
CA ILE A 5 14.50 -24.31 -30.59
C ILE A 5 15.22 -23.59 -29.45
N LYS A 6 16.42 -23.05 -29.68
CA LYS A 6 17.13 -22.22 -28.69
C LYS A 6 16.35 -20.95 -28.35
N SER A 7 15.73 -20.31 -29.33
CA SER A 7 14.90 -19.10 -29.14
C SER A 7 13.64 -19.41 -28.33
N TYR A 8 12.90 -20.48 -28.65
CA TYR A 8 11.72 -20.88 -27.87
C TYR A 8 12.08 -21.27 -26.43
N LEU A 9 13.22 -21.93 -26.21
CA LEU A 9 13.69 -22.29 -24.87
C LEU A 9 14.06 -21.04 -24.05
N LEU A 10 14.68 -20.03 -24.68
CA LEU A 10 15.01 -18.74 -24.05
C LEU A 10 13.76 -17.95 -23.68
N VAL A 11 12.75 -17.95 -24.55
CA VAL A 11 11.45 -17.32 -24.29
C VAL A 11 10.73 -18.05 -23.14
N LEU A 12 10.74 -19.38 -23.11
CA LEU A 12 10.14 -20.17 -22.03
C LEU A 12 10.84 -19.93 -20.67
N LEU A 13 12.18 -19.90 -20.66
CA LEU A 13 12.98 -19.57 -19.46
C LEU A 13 12.72 -18.14 -18.97
N TYR A 14 12.48 -17.20 -19.89
CA TYR A 14 12.12 -15.83 -19.54
C TYR A 14 10.74 -15.75 -18.85
N PHE A 15 9.75 -16.51 -19.33
CA PHE A 15 8.41 -16.54 -18.72
C PHE A 15 8.39 -17.19 -17.34
N LEU A 16 9.27 -18.16 -17.06
CA LEU A 16 9.34 -18.83 -15.76
C LEU A 16 10.06 -17.99 -14.68
N ALA A 17 10.78 -16.94 -15.06
CA ALA A 17 11.64 -16.19 -14.16
C ALA A 17 10.99 -14.96 -13.51
N HIS A 18 9.75 -14.58 -13.88
CA HIS A 18 9.18 -13.27 -13.52
C HIS A 18 7.81 -13.34 -12.84
N CYS A 19 7.67 -14.18 -11.81
CA CYS A 19 6.58 -14.04 -10.85
C CYS A 19 6.98 -13.01 -9.78
N LYS A 20 6.78 -11.72 -10.10
CA LYS A 20 7.07 -10.61 -9.18
C LYS A 20 5.87 -10.42 -8.26
N VAL A 21 6.11 -10.28 -6.96
CA VAL A 21 5.06 -9.88 -6.00
C VAL A 21 4.52 -8.53 -6.39
N ASP A 22 3.20 -8.43 -6.47
CA ASP A 22 2.56 -7.14 -6.65
C ASP A 22 2.39 -6.43 -5.31
N ILE A 23 3.29 -5.49 -5.01
CA ILE A 23 3.28 -4.67 -3.79
C ILE A 23 2.21 -3.57 -3.80
N ARG A 24 1.41 -3.46 -4.86
CA ARG A 24 0.38 -2.43 -5.04
C ARG A 24 -0.97 -2.84 -4.45
N GLN A 25 -0.99 -3.79 -3.52
CA GLN A 25 -2.20 -4.22 -2.82
C GLN A 25 -2.70 -3.10 -1.90
N ILE A 26 -3.49 -2.19 -2.48
CA ILE A 26 -4.19 -1.14 -1.78
C ILE A 26 -5.63 -1.61 -1.62
N PRO A 27 -6.18 -1.62 -0.39
CA PRO A 27 -7.54 -2.11 -0.18
C PRO A 27 -8.55 -1.26 -0.96
N PRO A 28 -9.59 -1.88 -1.55
CA PRO A 28 -10.54 -1.16 -2.38
C PRO A 28 -11.35 -0.14 -1.55
N PRO A 29 -11.73 1.01 -2.14
CA PRO A 29 -12.66 1.94 -1.52
C PRO A 29 -13.96 1.22 -1.16
N ARG A 30 -14.40 1.33 0.10
CA ARG A 30 -15.68 0.76 0.53
C ARG A 30 -16.84 1.69 0.15
N GLU A 31 -17.96 1.11 -0.25
CA GLU A 31 -19.21 1.84 -0.58
C GLU A 31 -19.83 2.47 0.67
N TYR A 32 -20.38 3.68 0.51
CA TYR A 32 -20.93 4.50 1.59
C TYR A 32 -22.45 4.61 1.48
N ASN A 33 -23.14 4.46 2.61
CA ASN A 33 -24.56 4.77 2.75
C ASN A 33 -24.75 6.18 3.32
N GLU A 34 -25.49 7.03 2.62
CA GLU A 34 -25.70 8.45 2.95
C GLU A 34 -26.37 8.66 4.32
N LEU A 35 -25.56 8.91 5.36
CA LEU A 35 -26.04 9.39 6.66
C LEU A 35 -25.27 10.65 7.08
N LYS A 36 -25.98 11.62 7.68
CA LYS A 36 -25.59 13.05 7.67
C LYS A 36 -24.76 13.58 8.85
N THR A 37 -24.57 12.83 9.93
CA THR A 37 -23.86 13.35 11.11
C THR A 37 -22.37 12.99 11.08
N SER A 38 -21.54 13.98 10.75
CA SER A 38 -20.07 13.92 10.87
C SER A 38 -19.58 14.40 12.24
N ILE A 39 -18.36 14.01 12.60
CA ILE A 39 -17.71 14.41 13.85
C ILE A 39 -17.22 15.86 13.76
N PHE A 40 -16.58 16.22 12.64
CA PHE A 40 -16.21 17.59 12.30
C PHE A 40 -17.23 18.18 11.32
N ASN A 41 -17.78 19.34 11.67
CA ASN A 41 -18.84 20.00 10.89
C ASN A 41 -18.31 20.75 9.65
N ALA A 42 -17.03 21.10 9.63
CA ALA A 42 -16.42 21.81 8.50
C ALA A 42 -15.86 20.85 7.44
N PRO A 43 -15.81 21.26 6.16
CA PRO A 43 -15.19 20.48 5.10
C PRO A 43 -13.67 20.38 5.30
N ILE A 44 -13.10 19.29 4.80
CA ILE A 44 -11.65 19.10 4.70
C ILE A 44 -11.21 19.07 3.24
N TYR A 45 -10.15 19.81 2.95
CA TYR A 45 -9.51 19.86 1.64
C TYR A 45 -8.25 19.01 1.67
N ILE A 46 -8.10 18.13 0.68
CA ILE A 46 -6.84 17.39 0.51
C ILE A 46 -5.87 18.31 -0.22
N GLY A 47 -4.85 18.77 0.51
CA GLY A 47 -3.76 19.56 -0.02
C GLY A 47 -2.71 18.67 -0.69
N LYS A 48 -1.52 18.63 -0.09
CA LYS A 48 -0.40 17.83 -0.57
C LYS A 48 -0.66 16.35 -0.31
N PHE A 49 -0.62 15.54 -1.37
CA PHE A 49 -0.78 14.09 -1.28
C PHE A 49 0.32 13.39 -2.07
N GLU A 50 1.28 12.80 -1.36
CA GLU A 50 2.46 12.18 -1.96
C GLU A 50 2.64 10.74 -1.49
N VAL A 51 3.11 9.89 -2.40
CA VAL A 51 3.46 8.49 -2.12
C VAL A 51 4.91 8.25 -2.55
N PHE A 52 5.83 8.20 -1.59
CA PHE A 52 7.26 8.08 -1.83
C PHE A 52 7.57 6.65 -2.30
N LYS A 53 8.21 6.52 -3.48
CA LYS A 53 8.47 5.28 -4.25
C LYS A 53 7.38 4.83 -5.23
N SER A 54 6.20 5.45 -5.23
CA SER A 54 5.19 5.24 -6.26
C SER A 54 5.52 6.11 -7.48
N ASN A 55 6.24 5.54 -8.45
CA ASN A 55 6.45 6.21 -9.75
C ASN A 55 5.17 6.25 -10.62
N SER A 56 4.06 5.63 -10.16
CA SER A 56 2.82 5.58 -10.93
C SER A 56 1.77 6.54 -10.36
N LEU A 57 1.27 7.43 -11.22
CA LEU A 57 0.12 8.28 -10.92
C LEU A 57 -1.11 7.47 -10.46
N GLN A 58 -1.20 6.21 -10.89
CA GLN A 58 -2.29 5.30 -10.54
C GLN A 58 -2.26 4.88 -9.07
N GLU A 59 -1.09 4.53 -8.52
CA GLU A 59 -0.93 4.19 -7.11
C GLU A 59 -1.30 5.37 -6.20
N THR A 60 -0.80 6.58 -6.51
CA THR A 60 -1.17 7.79 -5.76
C THR A 60 -2.68 8.03 -5.80
N LYS A 61 -3.33 7.85 -6.96
CA LYS A 61 -4.79 7.97 -7.10
C LYS A 61 -5.53 6.91 -6.28
N ALA A 62 -5.06 5.66 -6.29
CA ALA A 62 -5.66 4.56 -5.53
C ALA A 62 -5.56 4.80 -4.02
N TRP A 63 -4.40 5.20 -3.52
CA TRP A 63 -4.22 5.59 -2.12
C TRP A 63 -5.12 6.76 -1.73
N LYS A 64 -5.18 7.81 -2.57
CA LYS A 64 -6.03 8.97 -2.33
C LYS A 64 -7.52 8.59 -2.29
N ALA A 65 -7.98 7.76 -3.21
CA ALA A 65 -9.36 7.28 -3.24
C ALA A 65 -9.71 6.43 -2.00
N THR A 66 -8.79 5.57 -1.59
CA THR A 66 -8.94 4.70 -0.42
C THR A 66 -9.01 5.53 0.87
N LEU A 67 -8.09 6.47 1.06
CA LEU A 67 -8.11 7.35 2.24
C LEU A 67 -9.38 8.20 2.29
N LYS A 68 -9.82 8.76 1.17
CA LYS A 68 -11.13 9.43 1.10
C LYS A 68 -12.27 8.54 1.54
N SER A 69 -12.30 7.30 1.05
CA SER A 69 -13.32 6.32 1.45
C SER A 69 -13.25 6.05 2.94
N VAL A 70 -12.06 5.85 3.51
CA VAL A 70 -11.86 5.67 4.95
C VAL A 70 -12.38 6.87 5.75
N ILE A 71 -12.03 8.10 5.37
CA ILE A 71 -12.52 9.32 6.04
C ILE A 71 -14.06 9.40 5.99
N LYS A 72 -14.67 9.16 4.81
CA LYS A 72 -16.13 9.20 4.62
C LYS A 72 -16.84 8.13 5.46
N ASN A 73 -16.35 6.89 5.40
CA ASN A 73 -16.96 5.76 6.11
C ASN A 73 -16.90 5.91 7.62
N ASN A 74 -15.84 6.54 8.14
CA ASN A 74 -15.69 6.83 9.55
C ASN A 74 -16.34 8.16 9.98
N ARG A 75 -17.02 8.86 9.05
CA ARG A 75 -17.76 10.11 9.32
C ARG A 75 -16.90 11.20 9.97
N ALA A 76 -15.60 11.24 9.65
CA ALA A 76 -14.71 12.19 10.26
C ALA A 76 -15.09 13.62 9.88
N PHE A 77 -15.26 13.91 8.59
CA PHE A 77 -15.59 15.25 8.07
C PHE A 77 -16.91 15.25 7.29
N SER A 78 -17.58 16.41 7.25
CA SER A 78 -18.85 16.60 6.55
C SER A 78 -18.73 16.49 5.03
N GLU A 79 -17.64 17.02 4.48
CA GLU A 79 -17.34 17.00 3.05
C GLU A 79 -15.82 16.89 2.83
N ILE A 80 -15.41 16.19 1.77
CA ILE A 80 -14.01 16.03 1.38
C ILE A 80 -13.85 16.54 -0.05
N LYS A 81 -13.03 17.57 -0.23
CA LYS A 81 -12.77 18.19 -1.53
C LYS A 81 -11.32 17.99 -1.95
N ASP A 82 -11.14 17.85 -3.27
CA ASP A 82 -9.84 18.05 -3.90
C ASP A 82 -9.77 19.49 -4.39
N GLY A 83 -8.67 20.19 -4.15
CA GLY A 83 -8.48 21.49 -4.77
C GLY A 83 -7.28 22.24 -4.26
N GLU A 84 -6.79 23.13 -5.12
CA GLU A 84 -5.77 24.14 -4.80
C GLU A 84 -6.40 25.41 -4.21
N GLU A 85 -7.72 25.58 -4.40
CA GLU A 85 -8.49 26.71 -3.87
C GLU A 85 -9.15 26.35 -2.54
N PHE A 86 -8.54 26.82 -1.46
CA PHE A 86 -9.02 26.62 -0.10
C PHE A 86 -10.00 27.73 0.29
N GLN A 87 -11.16 27.34 0.84
CA GLN A 87 -12.04 28.32 1.48
C GLN A 87 -11.37 28.85 2.77
N PRO A 88 -11.54 30.14 3.09
CA PRO A 88 -11.05 30.69 4.36
C PRO A 88 -11.69 29.93 5.52
N ASP A 89 -10.89 29.59 6.53
CA ASP A 89 -11.28 28.80 7.71
C ASP A 89 -11.61 27.31 7.46
N SER A 90 -11.18 26.74 6.33
CA SER A 90 -11.28 25.30 6.06
C SER A 90 -10.09 24.49 6.63
N TYR A 91 -10.32 23.20 6.88
CA TYR A 91 -9.25 22.27 7.24
C TYR A 91 -8.50 21.82 5.99
N ILE A 92 -7.18 21.81 6.05
CA ILE A 92 -6.29 21.31 4.99
C ILE A 92 -5.61 20.05 5.52
N LEU A 93 -5.72 18.96 4.76
CA LEU A 93 -5.12 17.66 5.02
C LEU A 93 -3.97 17.42 4.06
N ASP A 94 -2.76 17.35 4.61
CA ASP A 94 -1.56 16.93 3.89
C ASP A 94 -1.18 15.52 4.34
N VAL A 95 -0.95 14.63 3.38
CA VAL A 95 -0.62 13.22 3.62
C VAL A 95 0.59 12.81 2.79
N GLU A 96 1.52 12.15 3.46
CA GLU A 96 2.71 11.54 2.89
C GLU A 96 2.75 10.07 3.25
N ILE A 97 2.79 9.20 2.22
CA ILE A 97 2.80 7.74 2.38
C ILE A 97 4.13 7.20 1.88
N SER A 98 4.81 6.42 2.71
CA SER A 98 6.12 5.87 2.40
C SER A 98 6.10 4.34 2.56
N PRO A 99 5.73 3.58 1.52
CA PRO A 99 5.90 2.13 1.51
C PRO A 99 7.38 1.74 1.37
N ASP A 100 7.78 0.68 2.04
CA ASP A 100 9.06 0.01 1.90
C ASP A 100 8.85 -1.49 1.85
N TYR A 101 9.38 -2.15 0.82
CA TYR A 101 9.26 -3.58 0.62
C TYR A 101 10.65 -4.16 0.44
N LYS A 102 10.96 -5.17 1.24
CA LYS A 102 12.23 -5.92 1.19
C LYS A 102 11.90 -7.39 1.02
N GLU A 103 12.66 -8.05 0.16
CA GLU A 103 12.54 -9.49 -0.06
C GLU A 103 13.91 -10.16 -0.02
N GLU A 104 13.95 -11.33 0.59
CA GLU A 104 15.15 -12.14 0.72
C GLU A 104 14.84 -13.59 0.39
N TYR A 105 15.76 -14.23 -0.33
CA TYR A 105 15.73 -15.66 -0.61
C TYR A 105 16.86 -16.36 0.11
N ASN A 106 16.57 -17.51 0.72
CA ASN A 106 17.63 -18.39 1.19
C ASN A 106 18.15 -19.22 0.01
N TYR A 107 19.14 -18.69 -0.70
CA TYR A 107 19.70 -19.34 -1.88
C TYR A 107 20.34 -20.69 -1.59
N TRP A 108 20.85 -20.94 -0.38
CA TRP A 108 21.47 -22.22 -0.04
C TRP A 108 20.47 -23.37 -0.07
N TRP A 109 19.26 -23.15 0.45
CA TRP A 109 18.18 -24.14 0.41
C TRP A 109 17.44 -24.16 -0.92
N THR A 110 17.45 -23.03 -1.62
CA THR A 110 16.70 -22.81 -2.86
C THR A 110 17.51 -23.17 -4.12
N TRP A 111 18.82 -23.38 -4.01
CA TRP A 111 19.70 -23.68 -5.15
C TRP A 111 19.19 -24.83 -6.06
N PRO A 112 18.66 -25.95 -5.54
CA PRO A 112 18.20 -27.05 -6.40
C PRO A 112 16.95 -26.69 -7.21
N ALA A 113 16.22 -25.64 -6.78
CA ALA A 113 15.08 -25.08 -7.49
C ALA A 113 15.49 -24.17 -8.66
N ILE A 114 16.77 -23.82 -8.79
CA ILE A 114 17.31 -23.03 -9.90
C ILE A 114 17.97 -23.96 -10.92
N TYR A 115 18.66 -25.01 -10.44
CA TYR A 115 19.34 -26.01 -11.28
C TYR A 115 19.49 -27.34 -10.50
N PRO A 116 19.32 -28.53 -11.11
CA PRO A 116 19.14 -28.79 -12.54
C PRO A 116 17.67 -28.81 -13.02
N PHE A 117 16.68 -28.82 -12.11
CA PHE A 117 15.26 -28.90 -12.47
C PHE A 117 14.44 -27.79 -11.81
N PRO A 118 14.26 -26.64 -12.50
CA PRO A 118 13.47 -25.55 -11.96
C PRO A 118 12.03 -26.00 -11.68
N GLY A 119 11.53 -25.70 -10.49
CA GLY A 119 10.18 -26.02 -10.05
C GLY A 119 9.95 -27.43 -9.50
N TYR A 120 10.90 -28.37 -9.63
CA TYR A 120 10.76 -29.70 -8.99
C TYR A 120 11.10 -29.65 -7.50
N TRP A 121 12.02 -28.77 -7.11
CA TRP A 121 12.44 -28.62 -5.73
C TRP A 121 11.45 -27.75 -4.93
N PRO A 122 10.77 -28.31 -3.93
CA PRO A 122 9.71 -27.61 -3.21
C PRO A 122 10.24 -26.62 -2.18
N VAL A 123 11.43 -26.86 -1.61
CA VAL A 123 12.00 -26.00 -0.55
C VAL A 123 12.59 -24.74 -1.18
N GLN A 124 11.81 -23.67 -1.15
CA GLN A 124 12.13 -22.38 -1.74
C GLN A 124 11.78 -21.33 -0.69
N ILE A 125 12.74 -21.07 0.20
CA ILE A 125 12.50 -20.23 1.37
C ILE A 125 12.63 -18.77 0.96
N ARG A 126 11.51 -18.06 1.05
CA ARG A 126 11.37 -16.63 0.78
C ARG A 126 10.89 -15.92 2.03
N LYS A 127 11.56 -14.83 2.37
CA LYS A 127 11.15 -13.91 3.43
C LYS A 127 10.78 -12.59 2.80
N ALA A 128 9.65 -12.04 3.18
CA ALA A 128 9.21 -10.74 2.75
C ALA A 128 8.90 -9.87 3.97
N GLU A 129 9.37 -8.62 3.92
CA GLU A 129 9.10 -7.60 4.91
C GLU A 129 8.51 -6.39 4.21
N TYR A 130 7.38 -5.92 4.71
CA TYR A 130 6.72 -4.73 4.22
C TYR A 130 6.51 -3.75 5.37
N THR A 131 6.87 -2.49 5.15
CA THR A 131 6.66 -1.41 6.11
C THR A 131 5.98 -0.26 5.39
N VAL A 132 4.87 0.22 5.94
CA VAL A 132 4.15 1.39 5.43
C VAL A 132 4.13 2.44 6.51
N ARG A 133 4.43 3.67 6.10
CA ARG A 133 4.42 4.84 6.97
C ARG A 133 3.46 5.88 6.40
N ILE A 134 2.62 6.45 7.25
CA ILE A 134 1.69 7.53 6.91
C ILE A 134 2.02 8.72 7.81
N ALA A 135 2.57 9.77 7.23
CA ALA A 135 2.71 11.08 7.85
C ALA A 135 1.50 11.94 7.47
N THR A 136 0.93 12.64 8.44
CA THR A 136 -0.28 13.45 8.25
C THR A 136 -0.16 14.75 8.99
N THR A 137 -0.53 15.83 8.31
CA THR A 137 -0.65 17.16 8.90
C THR A 137 -2.04 17.69 8.61
N ILE A 138 -2.73 18.17 9.66
CA ILE A 138 -3.98 18.92 9.49
C ILE A 138 -3.70 20.36 9.92
N SER A 139 -3.99 21.30 9.02
CA SER A 139 -3.84 22.72 9.29
C SER A 139 -5.14 23.47 9.04
N LYS A 140 -5.28 24.62 9.69
CA LYS A 140 -6.40 25.54 9.53
C LYS A 140 -5.87 26.97 9.62
N SER A 141 -6.18 27.80 8.62
CA SER A 141 -5.72 29.20 8.58
C SER A 141 -4.21 29.34 8.83
N ASN A 142 -3.41 28.50 8.17
CA ASN A 142 -1.95 28.39 8.30
C ASN A 142 -1.41 28.03 9.69
N LYS A 143 -2.27 27.55 10.61
CA LYS A 143 -1.84 26.96 11.88
C LYS A 143 -1.97 25.44 11.79
N ILE A 144 -0.91 24.74 12.18
CA ILE A 144 -0.93 23.28 12.30
C ILE A 144 -1.73 22.93 13.56
N LEU A 145 -2.82 22.18 13.36
CA LEU A 145 -3.68 21.69 14.44
C LEU A 145 -3.29 20.26 14.83
N PHE A 146 -2.79 19.50 13.86
CA PHE A 146 -2.43 18.11 14.02
C PHE A 146 -1.21 17.76 13.20
N GLN A 147 -0.33 16.96 13.79
CA GLN A 147 0.72 16.29 13.07
C GLN A 147 0.89 14.90 13.69
N SER A 148 0.91 13.88 12.85
CA SER A 148 1.11 12.49 13.28
C SER A 148 1.90 11.73 12.22
N GLU A 149 2.68 10.78 12.69
CA GLU A 149 3.42 9.83 11.88
C GLU A 149 3.15 8.44 12.44
N LEU A 150 2.56 7.59 11.62
CA LEU A 150 2.26 6.21 11.97
C LEU A 150 3.06 5.28 11.09
N GLU A 151 3.54 4.20 11.69
CA GLU A 151 4.25 3.13 11.00
C GLU A 151 3.63 1.78 11.37
N GLN A 152 3.54 0.92 10.36
CA GLN A 152 3.10 -0.46 10.48
C GLN A 152 3.97 -1.34 9.60
N SER A 153 4.44 -2.44 10.17
CA SER A 153 5.16 -3.46 9.44
C SER A 153 4.41 -4.79 9.44
N GLY A 154 4.65 -5.58 8.39
CA GLY A 154 4.19 -6.94 8.21
C GLY A 154 5.36 -7.79 7.71
N GLN A 155 5.36 -9.07 8.09
CA GLN A 155 6.37 -10.03 7.67
C GLN A 155 5.69 -11.34 7.29
N GLU A 156 6.14 -11.94 6.19
CA GLU A 156 5.66 -13.24 5.74
C GLU A 156 6.85 -14.15 5.36
N ASN A 157 6.74 -15.43 5.70
CA ASN A 157 7.78 -16.42 5.42
C ASN A 157 7.18 -17.61 4.65
N ILE A 158 7.55 -17.73 3.39
CA ILE A 158 7.15 -18.85 2.54
C ILE A 158 8.28 -19.86 2.50
N TYR A 159 8.02 -21.07 3.00
CA TYR A 159 9.03 -22.14 3.03
C TYR A 159 9.01 -23.04 1.80
N ILE A 160 7.84 -23.15 1.16
CA ILE A 160 7.59 -24.09 0.07
C ILE A 160 7.08 -23.30 -1.14
N TYR A 161 7.70 -23.49 -2.31
CA TYR A 161 7.36 -22.84 -3.58
C TYR A 161 7.36 -21.30 -3.55
N GLY A 162 8.25 -20.68 -2.76
CA GLY A 162 8.35 -19.22 -2.62
C GLY A 162 8.62 -18.43 -3.89
N PHE A 163 9.10 -19.05 -4.98
CA PHE A 163 9.20 -18.38 -6.29
C PHE A 163 7.84 -18.15 -6.96
N TYR A 164 6.85 -18.98 -6.65
CA TYR A 164 5.55 -19.00 -7.32
C TYR A 164 4.41 -18.53 -6.41
N ARG A 165 4.56 -18.74 -5.10
CA ARG A 165 3.59 -18.30 -4.10
C ARG A 165 3.85 -16.83 -3.78
N THR A 166 3.09 -15.95 -4.41
CA THR A 166 3.11 -14.50 -4.14
C THR A 166 1.90 -14.05 -3.36
N SER A 167 0.79 -14.80 -3.42
CA SER A 167 -0.49 -14.50 -2.80
C SER A 167 -0.41 -14.21 -1.30
N GLU A 168 0.38 -14.97 -0.56
CA GLU A 168 0.52 -14.84 0.89
C GLU A 168 1.26 -13.54 1.25
N ILE A 169 2.23 -13.16 0.42
CA ILE A 169 2.96 -11.89 0.58
C ILE A 169 2.05 -10.71 0.17
N GLU A 170 1.27 -10.87 -0.90
CA GLU A 170 0.30 -9.88 -1.35
C GLU A 170 -0.78 -9.64 -0.29
N GLU A 171 -1.32 -10.70 0.30
CA GLU A 171 -2.26 -10.64 1.42
C GLU A 171 -1.63 -9.97 2.66
N MET A 172 -0.37 -10.28 2.96
CA MET A 172 0.36 -9.60 4.05
C MET A 172 0.49 -8.09 3.79
N VAL A 173 0.78 -7.67 2.55
CA VAL A 173 0.83 -6.25 2.18
C VAL A 173 -0.54 -5.59 2.33
N GLU A 174 -1.60 -6.22 1.83
CA GLU A 174 -2.98 -5.71 1.95
C GLU A 174 -3.39 -5.54 3.42
N ASN A 175 -3.16 -6.56 4.24
CA ASN A 175 -3.48 -6.55 5.66
C ASN A 175 -2.69 -5.47 6.41
N THR A 176 -1.42 -5.30 6.11
CA THR A 176 -0.58 -4.24 6.71
C THR A 176 -1.15 -2.85 6.37
N ASN A 177 -1.56 -2.66 5.11
CA ASN A 177 -2.19 -1.42 4.64
C ASN A 177 -3.55 -1.16 5.31
N LEU A 178 -4.38 -2.20 5.47
CA LEU A 178 -5.65 -2.11 6.18
C LEU A 178 -5.45 -1.69 7.65
N VAL A 179 -4.52 -2.34 8.35
CA VAL A 179 -4.26 -2.08 9.78
C VAL A 179 -3.77 -0.65 9.99
N ILE A 180 -2.85 -0.14 9.16
CA ILE A 180 -2.39 1.24 9.31
C ILE A 180 -3.49 2.26 9.01
N LEU A 181 -4.33 2.01 8.00
CA LEU A 181 -5.45 2.89 7.66
C LEU A 181 -6.46 2.99 8.81
N GLU A 182 -6.77 1.88 9.47
CA GLU A 182 -7.65 1.85 10.64
C GLU A 182 -7.04 2.58 11.84
N ARG A 183 -5.73 2.42 12.08
CA ARG A 183 -5.02 3.16 13.13
C ARG A 183 -4.99 4.65 12.84
N TRP A 184 -4.72 5.01 11.58
CA TRP A 184 -4.66 6.38 11.11
C TRP A 184 -5.97 7.14 11.31
N ILE A 185 -7.09 6.56 10.89
CA ILE A 185 -8.38 7.23 11.07
C ILE A 185 -8.77 7.33 12.54
N LYS A 186 -8.47 6.30 13.36
CA LYS A 186 -8.68 6.36 14.81
C LYS A 186 -7.85 7.47 15.47
N ASP A 187 -6.61 7.67 15.02
CA ASP A 187 -5.74 8.72 15.55
C ASP A 187 -6.32 10.10 15.24
N ILE A 188 -6.78 10.34 14.01
CA ILE A 188 -7.47 11.58 13.62
C ILE A 188 -8.73 11.80 14.46
N LEU A 189 -9.57 10.78 14.62
CA LEU A 189 -10.83 10.87 15.36
C LEU A 189 -10.64 11.04 16.88
N SER A 190 -9.51 10.58 17.42
CA SER A 190 -9.21 10.71 18.85
C SER A 190 -8.95 12.14 19.30
N LYS A 191 -8.74 13.06 18.34
CA LYS A 191 -8.40 14.44 18.62
C LYS A 191 -9.62 15.33 18.47
N SER A 192 -9.83 16.20 19.44
CA SER A 192 -10.76 17.32 19.34
C SER A 192 -10.00 18.54 18.85
N PHE A 193 -10.16 18.89 17.57
CA PHE A 193 -9.65 20.14 16.99
C PHE A 193 -10.76 21.18 16.87
#